data_AF-A0AA95FR78-F1
#
_entry.id   AF-A0AA95FR78-F1
#
_cell.length_a   1.000
_cell.length_b   1.000
_cell.length_c   1.000
_cell.angle_alpha   90.00
_cell.angle_beta   90.00
_cell.angle_gamma   90.00
#
_symmetry.space_group_name_H-M   'P 1'
#
loop_
_entity.id
_entity.type
_entity.pdbx_description
1 polymer ?
#
loop_
_entity_poly.entity_id
_entity_poly.type
_entity_poly.pdbx_seq_one_letter_code
_entity_poly.pdbx_strand_id
1 'polypeptide(L)'
;MSESGSAAKDTTLHLALLGGLDRRGPWEVRRRTVAISPVGGIDLDLTEATLPEGGATIVKVSFVGGAKLRVPAGVNVVVEGFNVIGRRTRDTGPSMPGAPTVRLLAYGIFGGVRVERAR
;
A
#
# COMPACT_ATOMS: atom_id res chain seq x y z
N MET A 1 -19.99 -2.91 27.50
CA MET A 1 -20.09 -1.98 26.36
C MET A 1 -18.87 -1.08 26.40
N SER A 2 -17.75 -1.53 25.81
CA SER A 2 -16.49 -0.76 25.73
C SER A 2 -15.69 -1.25 24.51
N GLU A 3 -16.12 -0.90 23.31
CA GLU A 3 -15.31 -1.00 22.09
C GLU A 3 -14.69 0.38 21.83
N SER A 4 -13.58 0.71 22.51
CA SER A 4 -12.82 1.93 22.20
C SER A 4 -11.30 1.73 22.21
N GLY A 5 -10.81 0.48 22.14
CA GLY A 5 -9.37 0.18 22.30
C GLY A 5 -8.63 -0.45 21.12
N SER A 6 -9.28 -0.83 20.01
CA SER A 6 -8.68 -1.77 19.05
C SER A 6 -8.06 -1.14 17.77
N ALA A 7 -8.47 0.08 17.38
CA ALA A 7 -7.99 0.70 16.14
C ALA A 7 -6.48 1.03 16.14
N ALA A 8 -5.89 1.32 17.31
CA ALA A 8 -4.45 1.56 17.44
C ALA A 8 -3.61 0.28 17.39
N LYS A 9 -4.20 -0.90 17.65
CA LYS A 9 -3.49 -2.19 17.74
C LYS A 9 -3.20 -2.84 16.38
N ASP A 10 -3.81 -2.35 15.30
CA ASP A 10 -3.67 -2.92 13.94
C ASP A 10 -2.97 -1.96 12.96
N THR A 11 -2.18 -1.03 13.50
CA THR A 11 -1.31 -0.16 12.71
C THR A 11 0.13 -0.58 12.87
N THR A 12 0.81 -0.84 11.75
CA THR A 12 2.27 -1.03 11.72
C THR A 12 2.94 0.17 11.08
N LEU A 13 3.98 0.69 11.75
CA LEU A 13 4.76 1.83 11.32
C LEU A 13 6.18 1.37 10.94
N HIS A 14 6.62 1.74 9.74
CA HIS A 14 7.96 1.51 9.21
C HIS A 14 8.64 2.84 8.94
N LEU A 15 9.74 3.11 9.65
CA LEU A 15 10.59 4.28 9.43
C LEU A 15 11.93 3.84 8.87
N ALA A 16 12.36 4.46 7.77
CA ALA A 16 13.69 4.27 7.21
C ALA A 16 14.24 5.61 6.72
N LEU A 17 15.53 5.90 6.95
CA LEU A 17 16.17 7.11 6.42
C LEU A 17 16.50 6.97 4.93
N LEU A 18 16.95 5.77 4.55
CA LEU A 18 17.22 5.34 3.19
C LEU A 18 16.54 4.00 2.94
N GLY A 19 15.93 3.82 1.77
CA GLY A 19 15.15 2.63 1.43
C GLY A 19 13.70 2.72 1.90
N GLY A 20 13.15 1.62 2.38
CA GLY A 20 11.78 1.57 2.87
C GLY A 20 11.28 0.16 3.08
N LEU A 21 10.02 -0.09 2.73
CA LEU A 21 9.35 -1.35 3.01
C LEU A 21 9.33 -2.23 1.75
N ASP A 22 10.02 -3.37 1.80
CA ASP A 22 9.95 -4.44 0.81
C ASP A 22 9.36 -5.70 1.44
N ARG A 23 8.32 -6.26 0.83
CA ARG A 23 7.67 -7.51 1.27
C ARG A 23 7.23 -8.32 0.06
N ARG A 24 7.57 -9.61 0.06
CA ARG A 24 7.24 -10.60 -0.97
C ARG A 24 6.98 -11.96 -0.33
N GLY A 25 6.33 -12.87 -1.07
CA GLY A 25 5.97 -14.20 -0.59
C GLY A 25 4.75 -14.21 0.34
N PRO A 26 4.54 -15.28 1.13
CA PRO A 26 3.44 -15.36 2.08
C PRO A 26 3.65 -14.48 3.32
N TRP A 27 2.73 -13.54 3.55
CA TRP A 27 2.70 -12.73 4.78
C TRP A 27 1.30 -12.19 5.07
N GLU A 28 1.05 -11.83 6.33
CA GLU A 28 -0.21 -11.17 6.74
C GLU A 28 -0.11 -9.66 6.56
N VAL A 29 -1.00 -9.10 5.75
CA VAL A 29 -1.13 -7.65 5.62
C VAL A 29 -1.90 -7.11 6.84
N ARG A 30 -1.37 -6.09 7.49
CA ARG A 30 -2.08 -5.41 8.59
C ARG A 30 -3.16 -4.48 8.04
N ARG A 31 -4.22 -4.24 8.81
CA ARG A 31 -5.32 -3.36 8.37
C ARG A 31 -4.81 -1.97 8.02
N ARG A 32 -3.79 -1.49 8.74
CA ARG A 32 -3.08 -0.26 8.41
C ARG A 32 -1.56 -0.43 8.47
N THR A 33 -0.90 -0.06 7.39
CA THR A 33 0.56 -0.01 7.30
C THR A 33 0.99 1.38 6.89
N VAL A 34 1.94 1.98 7.62
CA VAL A 34 2.49 3.31 7.34
C VAL A 34 3.98 3.16 7.12
N ALA A 35 4.48 3.57 5.95
CA ALA A 35 5.88 3.58 5.60
C ALA A 35 6.33 5.02 5.33
N ILE A 36 7.30 5.50 6.11
CA ILE A 36 7.85 6.85 6.01
C ILE A 36 9.35 6.73 5.74
N SER A 37 9.79 7.32 4.64
CA SER A 37 11.22 7.44 4.36
C SER A 37 11.57 8.68 3.54
N PRO A 38 12.66 9.41 3.83
CA PRO A 38 13.09 10.52 2.98
C PRO A 38 13.45 10.07 1.56
N VAL A 39 14.24 9.01 1.43
CA VAL A 39 14.68 8.45 0.14
C VAL A 39 14.33 6.97 0.08
N GLY A 40 13.53 6.59 -0.92
CA GLY A 40 12.97 5.25 -1.13
C GLY A 40 11.45 5.25 -1.07
N GLY A 41 10.86 4.14 -0.62
CA GLY A 41 9.41 4.00 -0.62
C GLY A 41 8.96 2.58 -0.32
N ILE A 42 8.00 2.08 -1.09
CA ILE A 42 7.46 0.73 -0.89
C ILE A 42 7.55 -0.12 -2.16
N ASP A 43 7.88 -1.40 -2.00
CA ASP A 43 7.75 -2.44 -3.01
C ASP A 43 7.04 -3.63 -2.37
N LEU A 44 5.76 -3.80 -2.65
CA LEU A 44 4.93 -4.80 -1.98
C LEU A 44 4.33 -5.74 -3.00
N ASP A 45 4.56 -7.03 -2.80
CA ASP A 45 3.85 -8.10 -3.50
C ASP A 45 2.77 -8.69 -2.58
N LEU A 46 1.51 -8.47 -2.96
CA LEU A 46 0.34 -8.98 -2.25
C LEU A 46 -0.24 -10.25 -2.89
N THR A 47 0.39 -10.80 -3.93
CA THR A 47 -0.16 -11.93 -4.68
C THR A 47 -0.19 -13.23 -3.88
N GLU A 48 0.73 -13.38 -2.93
CA GLU A 48 0.79 -14.49 -1.96
C GLU A 48 0.42 -14.05 -0.54
N ALA A 49 0.04 -12.78 -0.36
CA ALA A 49 -0.26 -12.21 0.95
C ALA A 49 -1.70 -12.43 1.37
N THR A 50 -1.93 -12.65 2.67
CA THR A 50 -3.27 -12.74 3.24
C THR A 50 -3.74 -11.35 3.63
N LEU A 51 -4.83 -10.89 3.00
CA LEU A 51 -5.47 -9.61 3.31
C LEU A 51 -6.47 -9.78 4.49
N PRO A 52 -6.60 -8.77 5.35
CA PRO A 52 -7.65 -8.75 6.35
C PRO A 52 -9.02 -8.56 5.69
N GLU A 53 -10.08 -8.92 6.42
CA GLU A 53 -11.46 -8.73 5.96
C GLU A 53 -11.71 -7.27 5.54
N GLY A 54 -12.34 -7.08 4.38
CA GLY A 54 -12.56 -5.76 3.78
C GLY A 54 -11.34 -5.12 3.10
N GLY A 55 -10.13 -5.65 3.32
CA GLY A 55 -8.88 -5.17 2.74
C GLY A 55 -8.07 -4.26 3.69
N ALA A 56 -7.06 -3.57 3.14
CA ALA A 56 -6.04 -2.89 3.93
C ALA A 56 -5.74 -1.47 3.43
N THR A 57 -5.26 -0.61 4.32
CA THR A 57 -4.75 0.73 3.97
C THR A 57 -3.24 0.79 4.10
N ILE A 58 -2.56 1.14 3.02
CA ILE A 58 -1.12 1.32 2.97
C ILE A 58 -0.83 2.79 2.73
N VAL A 59 -0.09 3.42 3.63
CA VAL A 59 0.32 4.82 3.55
C VAL A 59 1.81 4.88 3.28
N LYS A 60 2.21 5.55 2.21
CA LYS A 60 3.60 5.81 1.84
C LYS A 60 3.85 7.30 1.83
N VAL A 61 4.85 7.76 2.58
CA VAL A 61 5.31 9.16 2.59
C VAL A 61 6.80 9.18 2.29
N SER A 62 7.21 9.81 1.20
CA SER A 62 8.64 10.04 0.93
C SER A 62 8.96 11.30 0.13
N PHE A 63 10.18 11.85 0.29
CA PHE A 63 10.61 12.98 -0.54
C PHE A 63 11.02 12.51 -1.93
N VAL A 64 11.87 11.48 -2.01
CA VAL A 64 12.34 10.87 -3.25
C VAL A 64 12.02 9.39 -3.24
N GLY A 65 11.34 8.88 -4.27
CA GLY A 65 11.03 7.47 -4.46
C GLY A 65 9.53 7.18 -4.59
N GLY A 66 9.20 5.91 -4.87
CA GLY A 66 7.89 5.52 -5.38
C GLY A 66 7.15 4.50 -4.53
N ALA A 67 6.03 4.04 -5.08
CA ALA A 67 5.31 2.88 -4.58
C ALA A 67 5.13 1.89 -5.73
N LYS A 68 5.63 0.67 -5.56
CA LYS A 68 5.29 -0.49 -6.38
C LYS A 68 4.38 -1.39 -5.56
N LEU A 69 3.25 -1.76 -6.17
CA LEU A 69 2.27 -2.63 -5.54
C LEU A 69 1.81 -3.66 -6.55
N ARG A 70 2.09 -4.94 -6.27
CA ARG A 70 1.56 -6.06 -7.02
C ARG A 70 0.37 -6.66 -6.27
N VAL A 71 -0.75 -6.86 -6.96
CA VAL A 71 -1.99 -7.39 -6.35
C VAL A 71 -2.52 -8.60 -7.10
N PRO A 72 -3.19 -9.54 -6.41
CA PRO A 72 -3.87 -10.65 -7.07
C PRO A 72 -5.10 -10.14 -7.85
N ALA A 73 -5.53 -10.90 -8.86
CA ALA A 73 -6.64 -10.52 -9.74
C ALA A 73 -7.92 -10.20 -8.96
N GLY A 74 -8.18 -10.97 -7.89
CA GLY A 74 -9.34 -10.88 -6.99
C GLY A 74 -9.43 -9.65 -6.07
N VAL A 75 -8.49 -8.70 -6.16
CA VAL A 75 -8.38 -7.57 -5.22
C VAL A 75 -8.60 -6.23 -5.91
N ASN A 76 -9.39 -5.37 -5.27
CA ASN A 76 -9.59 -4.00 -5.68
C ASN A 76 -8.42 -3.13 -5.22
N VAL A 77 -8.02 -2.15 -6.03
CA VAL A 77 -6.99 -1.18 -5.65
C VAL A 77 -7.51 0.23 -5.84
N VAL A 78 -7.46 1.03 -4.78
CA VAL A 78 -7.74 2.46 -4.81
C VAL A 78 -6.45 3.20 -4.52
N VAL A 79 -6.02 4.07 -5.43
CA VAL A 79 -4.80 4.86 -5.27
C VAL A 79 -5.16 6.32 -5.06
N GLU A 80 -4.68 6.90 -3.97
CA GLU A 80 -4.88 8.31 -3.58
C GLU A 80 -3.54 8.98 -3.24
N GLY A 81 -3.57 10.30 -2.98
CA GLY A 81 -2.42 11.13 -2.62
C GLY A 81 -1.86 11.95 -3.80
N PHE A 82 -0.70 12.59 -3.62
CA PHE A 82 -0.02 13.41 -4.65
C PHE A 82 1.48 13.09 -4.75
N ASN A 83 2.03 13.20 -5.97
CA ASN A 83 3.46 13.39 -6.19
C ASN A 83 3.61 14.70 -6.97
N VAL A 84 4.53 15.56 -6.58
CA VAL A 84 4.74 16.86 -7.26
C VAL A 84 5.39 16.65 -8.63
N ILE A 85 6.35 15.71 -8.72
CA ILE A 85 7.12 15.41 -9.92
C ILE A 85 7.19 13.89 -10.11
N GLY A 86 6.71 13.41 -11.27
CA GLY A 86 6.80 12.00 -11.67
C GLY A 86 5.55 11.46 -12.38
N ARG A 87 5.54 10.16 -12.68
CA ARG A 87 4.46 9.47 -13.42
C ARG A 87 3.67 8.55 -12.51
N ARG A 88 2.34 8.53 -12.70
CA ARG A 88 1.44 7.57 -12.06
C ARG A 88 0.89 6.62 -13.11
N THR A 89 1.20 5.35 -12.97
CA THR A 89 0.63 4.29 -13.81
C THR A 89 -0.30 3.47 -12.94
N ARG A 90 -1.60 3.58 -13.22
CA ARG A 90 -2.65 2.82 -12.55
C ARG A 90 -3.16 1.78 -13.53
N ASP A 91 -2.72 0.54 -13.36
CA ASP A 91 -3.47 -0.60 -13.90
C ASP A 91 -4.45 -1.06 -12.82
N THR A 92 -5.54 -0.31 -12.67
CA THR A 92 -6.53 -0.54 -11.61
C THR A 92 -7.62 -1.53 -12.00
N GLY A 93 -7.61 -2.10 -13.21
CA GLY A 93 -8.53 -3.16 -13.63
C GLY A 93 -10.02 -2.82 -13.38
N PRO A 94 -10.96 -3.72 -13.69
CA PRO A 94 -12.33 -3.57 -13.23
C PRO A 94 -12.40 -3.78 -11.70
N SER A 95 -13.13 -2.92 -10.98
CA SER A 95 -13.45 -3.15 -9.58
C SER A 95 -14.51 -4.24 -9.45
N MET A 96 -14.27 -5.20 -8.55
CA MET A 96 -15.20 -6.29 -8.26
C MET A 96 -16.01 -5.98 -6.99
N PRO A 97 -17.35 -5.96 -7.06
CA PRO A 97 -18.19 -5.80 -5.87
C PRO A 97 -17.90 -6.88 -4.82
N GLY A 98 -17.77 -6.47 -3.55
CA GLY A 98 -17.52 -7.39 -2.43
C GLY A 98 -16.08 -7.91 -2.30
N ALA A 99 -15.20 -7.62 -3.25
CA ALA A 99 -13.80 -8.00 -3.15
C ALA A 99 -13.01 -7.12 -2.15
N PRO A 100 -12.01 -7.68 -1.43
CA PRO A 100 -11.13 -6.91 -0.55
C PRO A 100 -10.50 -5.73 -1.30
N THR A 101 -10.43 -4.57 -0.64
CA THR A 101 -9.90 -3.35 -1.26
C THR A 101 -8.61 -2.91 -0.58
N VAL A 102 -7.54 -2.80 -1.36
CA VAL A 102 -6.27 -2.22 -0.93
C VAL A 102 -6.26 -0.74 -1.29
N ARG A 103 -6.27 0.13 -0.27
CA ARG A 103 -6.15 1.57 -0.43
C ARG A 103 -4.70 2.00 -0.27
N LEU A 104 -4.09 2.46 -1.35
CA LEU A 104 -2.73 3.01 -1.35
C LEU A 104 -2.77 4.53 -1.31
N LEU A 105 -2.42 5.09 -0.15
CA LEU A 105 -2.23 6.53 0.04
C LEU A 105 -0.76 6.87 -0.18
N ALA A 106 -0.41 7.33 -1.38
CA ALA A 106 0.99 7.61 -1.75
C ALA A 106 1.24 9.11 -1.87
N TYR A 107 2.06 9.63 -0.94
CA TYR A 107 2.48 11.03 -0.86
C TYR A 107 3.98 11.15 -1.12
N GLY A 108 4.36 12.14 -1.92
CA GLY A 108 5.77 12.52 -2.04
C GLY A 108 6.04 13.70 -2.95
N ILE A 109 7.33 14.03 -3.10
CA ILE A 109 7.76 15.11 -3.99
C ILE A 109 8.19 14.53 -5.33
N PHE A 110 9.18 13.64 -5.35
CA PHE A 110 9.73 13.03 -6.56
C PHE A 110 9.47 11.52 -6.58
N GLY A 111 8.77 11.01 -7.60
CA GLY A 111 8.61 9.58 -7.79
C GLY A 111 7.31 9.16 -8.47
N GLY A 112 7.10 7.85 -8.57
CA GLY A 112 5.94 7.28 -9.25
C GLY A 112 5.17 6.29 -8.39
N VAL A 113 3.94 6.04 -8.79
CA VAL A 113 3.13 4.93 -8.28
C VAL A 113 2.90 3.98 -9.44
N ARG A 114 3.20 2.69 -9.20
CA ARG A 114 2.94 1.61 -10.13
C ARG A 114 2.14 0.53 -9.42
N VAL A 115 0.99 0.23 -9.97
CA VAL A 115 0.15 -0.90 -9.56
C VAL A 115 0.14 -1.91 -10.70
N GLU A 116 0.43 -3.16 -10.39
CA GLU A 116 0.41 -4.28 -11.33
C GLU A 116 -0.52 -5.37 -10.81
N ARG A 117 -1.39 -5.91 -11.66
CA ARG A 117 -2.18 -7.10 -11.34
C ARG A 117 -1.46 -8.36 -11.81
N ALA A 118 -1.45 -9.39 -10.97
CA ALA A 118 -1.15 -10.73 -11.42
C ALA A 118 -2.26 -11.21 -12.36
N ARG A 119 -1.84 -11.94 -13.41
CA ARG A 119 -2.74 -12.62 -14.33
C ARG A 119 -3.26 -13.92 -13.72
#